data_AF-A0A7Y5S8T0-F1
#
_entry.id   AF-A0A7Y5S8T0-F1
#
_cell.length_a   1.000
_cell.length_b   1.000
_cell.length_c   1.000
_cell.angle_alpha   90.00
_cell.angle_beta   90.00
_cell.angle_gamma   90.00
#
_symmetry.space_group_name_H-M   'P 1'
#
loop_
_entity.id
_entity.type
_entity.pdbx_description
1 polymer ?
#
loop_
_entity_poly.entity_id
_entity_poly.type
_entity_poly.pdbx_seq_one_letter_code
_entity_poly.pdbx_strand_id
1 'polypeptide(L)'
;MVTAAGLAAVAALAGPAEGPSKPSSHVTRALTPVRVTALRVSDDDGRRQTLISPDEVSRWLQFADSVYRPAGIRFVFDPEKDFHDLKSTRINNTMPAGVDKRADLTDVSIDMRRIAASYPKTLVVFFRWGSASTPTGNSFSSGDLNYVVGCGFASTGVCGHQNISLLAHEMGHYFGLPHTFAGSYQTVADAAAALAAANNDTSIFAGDAFDDTPPDPMISEIACLDTRAVRLGERDVPICRDNIMSYYDSPTKTLSARQLRTVKWMLERRSRFDMTAPQNTPGRIDPPRTDSSREDARGSGGAASAPGPAGQPGANAKSGSIIAEFETLPISEATRVNASPQDMLGFSWYGFSQHAQLYCRAEKNAALSFRLDVAREGWYDVIVYATLAPDYGQVQAMIAGRRVGQPFDLWADSIVLPSGPISLGRQRLTKGTHEVSFTVIAKHPLASAFNFGLDAIELRPDGPAQ
;
A
#
# COMPACT_ATOMS: atom_id res chain seq x y z
N MET A 1 1.96 -32.81 -89.12
CA MET A 1 1.26 -32.48 -87.85
C MET A 1 1.18 -30.97 -87.73
N VAL A 2 -0.02 -30.47 -87.46
CA VAL A 2 -0.50 -29.13 -87.72
C VAL A 2 -0.67 -28.35 -86.40
N THR A 3 -0.37 -27.05 -86.46
CA THR A 3 -0.86 -25.88 -85.67
C THR A 3 -0.50 -25.62 -84.20
N ALA A 4 0.22 -24.51 -84.04
CA ALA A 4 0.02 -23.32 -83.20
C ALA A 4 -1.27 -23.13 -82.35
N ALA A 5 -1.06 -22.58 -81.14
CA ALA A 5 -1.85 -21.53 -80.46
C ALA A 5 -1.03 -21.12 -79.20
N GLY A 6 -0.90 -19.88 -78.71
CA GLY A 6 -1.41 -18.56 -79.03
C GLY A 6 -1.02 -17.68 -77.83
N LEU A 7 -0.35 -16.54 -78.06
CA LEU A 7 -0.03 -15.54 -77.03
C LEU A 7 -1.31 -14.75 -76.68
N ALA A 8 -1.56 -14.55 -75.38
CA ALA A 8 -2.33 -13.42 -74.89
C ALA A 8 -1.74 -12.95 -73.55
N ALA A 9 -1.27 -11.71 -73.53
CA ALA A 9 -0.74 -11.02 -72.37
C ALA A 9 -1.89 -10.53 -71.47
N VAL A 10 -1.76 -10.72 -70.16
CA VAL A 10 -2.57 -10.02 -69.15
C VAL A 10 -1.63 -9.10 -68.37
N ALA A 11 -1.84 -7.80 -68.51
CA ALA A 11 -1.17 -6.77 -67.75
C ALA A 11 -1.68 -6.77 -66.30
N ALA A 12 -0.78 -6.94 -65.33
CA ALA A 12 -1.03 -6.65 -63.92
C ALA A 12 -0.31 -5.35 -63.56
N LEU A 13 -1.09 -4.37 -63.09
CA LEU A 13 -0.65 -3.05 -62.65
C LEU A 13 0.21 -3.16 -61.39
N ALA A 14 1.44 -2.65 -61.44
CA ALA A 14 2.29 -2.46 -60.27
C ALA A 14 1.81 -1.25 -59.45
N GLY A 15 1.47 -1.48 -58.18
CA GLY A 15 1.22 -0.41 -57.20
C GLY A 15 2.51 0.33 -56.81
N PRO A 16 2.41 1.55 -56.25
CA PRO A 16 3.57 2.39 -56.02
C PRO A 16 4.46 1.83 -54.90
N ALA A 17 5.77 1.88 -55.14
CA ALA A 17 6.78 1.50 -54.16
C ALA A 17 6.70 2.40 -52.91
N GLU A 18 6.54 1.80 -51.74
CA GLU A 18 6.67 2.48 -50.45
C GLU A 18 8.10 2.98 -50.27
N GLY A 19 8.25 4.28 -50.02
CA GLY A 19 9.53 4.90 -49.68
C GLY A 19 10.07 4.43 -48.33
N PRO A 20 11.36 4.70 -48.04
CA PRO A 20 12.01 4.20 -46.84
C PRO A 20 11.32 4.73 -45.58
N SER A 21 10.83 3.81 -44.75
CA SER A 21 10.21 4.11 -43.46
C SER A 21 11.24 4.78 -42.53
N LYS A 22 10.85 5.91 -41.94
CA LYS A 22 11.64 6.57 -40.89
C LYS A 22 11.80 5.62 -39.69
N PRO A 23 12.98 5.52 -39.06
CA PRO A 23 13.13 4.72 -37.86
C PRO A 23 12.24 5.28 -36.75
N SER A 24 11.37 4.42 -36.21
CA SER A 24 10.58 4.68 -35.02
C SER A 24 11.53 5.02 -33.87
N SER A 25 11.53 6.27 -33.42
CA SER A 25 12.21 6.66 -32.20
C SER A 25 11.50 6.01 -31.02
N HIS A 26 11.97 4.86 -30.58
CA HIS A 26 11.60 4.31 -29.28
C HIS A 26 12.07 5.29 -28.20
N VAL A 27 11.19 6.19 -27.78
CA VAL A 27 11.40 7.01 -26.58
C VAL A 27 11.50 6.03 -25.42
N THR A 28 12.73 5.76 -24.98
CA THR A 28 12.97 4.94 -23.81
C THR A 28 12.47 5.75 -22.62
N ARG A 29 11.32 5.37 -22.06
CA ARG A 29 10.75 6.04 -20.90
C ARG A 29 11.78 5.98 -19.76
N ALA A 30 12.18 7.15 -19.26
CA ALA A 30 13.10 7.23 -18.13
C ALA A 30 12.47 6.52 -16.92
N LEU A 31 13.28 5.71 -16.23
CA LEU A 31 12.86 5.02 -15.01
C LEU A 31 12.78 6.02 -13.85
N THR A 32 11.75 5.92 -13.03
CA THR A 32 11.59 6.68 -11.79
C THR A 32 12.58 6.14 -10.74
N PRO A 33 13.51 6.97 -10.25
CA PRO A 33 14.43 6.54 -9.20
C PRO A 33 13.71 6.45 -7.85
N VAL A 34 13.87 5.33 -7.16
CA VAL A 34 13.45 5.11 -5.78
C VAL A 34 14.71 4.93 -4.93
N ARG A 35 15.07 5.95 -4.16
CA ARG A 35 16.23 5.87 -3.26
C ARG A 35 15.90 4.94 -2.09
N VAL A 36 16.81 4.06 -1.73
CA VAL A 36 16.65 3.11 -0.62
C VAL A 36 17.59 3.50 0.50
N THR A 37 17.09 3.53 1.73
CA THR A 37 17.90 3.66 2.96
C THR A 37 17.87 2.32 3.70
N ALA A 38 19.02 1.72 3.92
CA ALA A 38 19.19 0.45 4.62
C ALA A 38 19.68 0.67 6.05
N LEU A 39 18.91 0.19 7.02
CA LEU A 39 19.24 0.27 8.45
C LEU A 39 19.60 -1.13 8.96
N ARG A 40 20.87 -1.37 9.27
CA ARG A 40 21.35 -2.60 9.89
C ARG A 40 21.18 -2.51 11.40
N VAL A 41 20.27 -3.34 11.93
CA VAL A 41 19.86 -3.27 13.33
C VAL A 41 20.69 -4.20 14.21
N SER A 42 21.00 -3.75 15.43
CA SER A 42 21.56 -4.55 16.53
C SER A 42 20.78 -4.32 17.82
N ASP A 43 21.08 -5.08 18.87
CA ASP A 43 20.64 -4.78 20.23
C ASP A 43 21.25 -3.48 20.74
N ASP A 44 20.67 -2.93 21.82
CA ASP A 44 21.13 -1.69 22.46
C ASP A 44 22.57 -1.81 22.95
N ASP A 45 22.97 -3.00 23.41
CA ASP A 45 24.33 -3.33 23.83
C ASP A 45 25.28 -3.63 22.65
N GLY A 46 24.78 -3.57 21.42
CA GLY A 46 25.53 -3.85 20.19
C GLY A 46 25.65 -5.33 19.83
N ARG A 47 25.08 -6.24 20.64
CA ARG A 47 25.02 -7.67 20.30
C ARG A 47 23.96 -7.93 19.22
N ARG A 48 23.96 -9.15 18.67
CA ARG A 48 23.01 -9.61 17.64
C ARG A 48 22.84 -8.59 16.50
N GLN A 49 23.94 -8.01 16.04
CA GLN A 49 23.91 -7.18 14.84
C GLN A 49 23.53 -8.05 13.64
N THR A 50 22.59 -7.57 12.85
CA THR A 50 22.07 -8.29 11.70
C THR A 50 23.18 -8.55 10.69
N LEU A 51 23.28 -9.78 10.21
CA LEU A 51 24.31 -10.21 9.27
C LEU A 51 23.94 -9.79 7.84
N ILE A 52 24.23 -8.54 7.51
CA ILE A 52 24.00 -7.93 6.21
C ILE A 52 25.13 -6.92 5.88
N SER A 53 25.63 -6.96 4.65
CA SER A 53 26.58 -5.99 4.11
C SER A 53 25.93 -5.06 3.06
N PRO A 54 26.53 -3.89 2.76
CA PRO A 54 26.07 -3.04 1.66
C PRO A 54 26.07 -3.74 0.29
N ASP A 55 27.02 -4.64 0.03
CA ASP A 55 27.09 -5.42 -1.21
C ASP A 55 25.92 -6.42 -1.31
N GLU A 56 25.52 -7.01 -0.18
CA GLU A 56 24.35 -7.89 -0.09
C GLU A 56 23.05 -7.14 -0.34
N VAL A 57 22.90 -5.95 0.24
CA VAL A 57 21.77 -5.05 -0.06
C VAL A 57 21.74 -4.73 -1.56
N SER A 58 22.89 -4.40 -2.14
CA SER A 58 23.01 -4.10 -3.57
C SER A 58 22.58 -5.29 -4.45
N ARG A 59 22.94 -6.53 -4.07
CA ARG A 59 22.51 -7.75 -4.80
C ARG A 59 21.00 -7.95 -4.75
N TRP A 60 20.36 -7.77 -3.59
CA TRP A 60 18.90 -7.82 -3.51
C TRP A 60 18.22 -6.71 -4.32
N LEU A 61 18.77 -5.50 -4.31
CA LEU A 61 18.23 -4.39 -5.11
C LEU A 61 18.41 -4.60 -6.62
N GLN A 62 19.50 -5.25 -7.06
CA GLN A 62 19.67 -5.64 -8.46
C GLN A 62 18.59 -6.62 -8.92
N PHE A 63 18.25 -7.61 -8.08
CA PHE A 63 17.14 -8.50 -8.37
C PHE A 63 15.81 -7.74 -8.39
N ALA A 64 15.55 -6.88 -7.40
CA ALA A 64 14.35 -6.06 -7.37
C ALA A 64 14.23 -5.16 -8.62
N ASP A 65 15.33 -4.55 -9.07
CA ASP A 65 15.36 -3.80 -10.32
C ASP A 65 14.88 -4.64 -11.51
N SER A 66 15.28 -5.91 -11.62
CA SER A 66 14.82 -6.78 -12.70
C SER A 66 13.30 -6.99 -12.69
N VAL A 67 12.69 -7.10 -11.50
CA VAL A 67 11.25 -7.31 -11.30
C VAL A 67 10.44 -6.03 -11.56
N TYR A 68 10.91 -4.90 -11.04
CA TYR A 68 10.16 -3.63 -11.03
C TYR A 68 10.49 -2.70 -12.21
N ARG A 69 11.49 -3.01 -13.03
CA ARG A 69 11.80 -2.24 -14.25
C ARG A 69 10.61 -2.12 -15.22
N PRO A 70 9.77 -3.14 -15.48
CA PRO A 70 8.55 -2.98 -16.29
C PRO A 70 7.51 -2.04 -15.64
N ALA A 71 7.59 -1.86 -14.32
CA ALA A 71 6.80 -0.84 -13.61
C ALA A 71 7.36 0.58 -13.83
N GLY A 72 8.51 0.71 -14.50
CA GLY A 72 9.20 1.98 -14.71
C GLY A 72 10.03 2.42 -13.51
N ILE A 73 10.40 1.50 -12.61
CA ILE A 73 11.15 1.80 -11.38
C ILE A 73 12.63 1.46 -11.58
N ARG A 74 13.48 2.24 -10.92
CA ARG A 74 14.88 1.89 -10.65
C ARG A 74 15.20 2.19 -9.19
N PHE A 75 15.71 1.21 -8.45
CA PHE A 75 16.21 1.43 -7.11
C PHE A 75 17.60 2.08 -7.14
N VAL A 76 17.80 3.05 -6.26
CA VAL A 76 19.06 3.78 -6.12
C VAL A 76 19.56 3.59 -4.70
N PHE A 77 20.79 3.11 -4.58
CA PHE A 77 21.43 2.85 -3.30
C PHE A 77 22.92 3.16 -3.43
N ASP A 78 23.40 4.03 -2.55
CA ASP A 78 24.80 4.37 -2.39
C ASP A 78 25.31 3.73 -1.09
N PRO A 79 26.14 2.66 -1.16
CA PRO A 79 26.65 1.94 0.01
C PRO A 79 27.27 2.82 1.10
N GLU A 80 27.85 3.96 0.73
CA GLU A 80 28.52 4.87 1.67
C GLU A 80 27.54 5.84 2.35
N LYS A 81 26.43 6.17 1.67
CA LYS A 81 25.49 7.21 2.12
C LYS A 81 24.17 6.67 2.65
N ASP A 82 23.76 5.50 2.19
CA ASP A 82 22.41 4.97 2.40
C ASP A 82 22.40 3.74 3.33
N PHE A 83 23.56 3.32 3.84
CA PHE A 83 23.69 2.20 4.77
C PHE A 83 24.09 2.69 6.16
N HIS A 84 23.24 2.45 7.16
CA HIS A 84 23.44 2.94 8.52
C HIS A 84 23.23 1.85 9.55
N ASP A 85 23.97 1.94 10.66
CA ASP A 85 23.74 1.10 11.84
C ASP A 85 22.67 1.72 12.76
N LEU A 86 21.79 0.89 13.31
CA LEU A 86 20.77 1.29 14.29
C LEU A 86 20.81 0.35 15.51
N LYS A 87 21.03 0.91 16.71
CA LYS A 87 20.95 0.15 17.96
C LYS A 87 19.54 0.26 18.53
N SER A 88 18.83 -0.86 18.59
CA SER A 88 17.51 -0.96 19.21
C SER A 88 17.15 -2.41 19.46
N THR A 89 17.28 -2.89 20.70
CA THR A 89 16.88 -4.27 21.07
C THR A 89 15.42 -4.53 20.71
N ARG A 90 14.57 -3.51 20.90
CA ARG A 90 13.15 -3.57 20.58
C ARG A 90 12.91 -3.83 19.09
N ILE A 91 13.49 -3.02 18.21
CA ILE A 91 13.35 -3.17 16.75
C ILE A 91 14.01 -4.47 16.30
N ASN A 92 15.18 -4.80 16.85
CA ASN A 92 15.92 -6.01 16.52
C ASN A 92 15.12 -7.29 16.83
N ASN A 93 14.27 -7.26 17.87
CA ASN A 93 13.40 -8.37 18.26
C ASN A 93 12.04 -8.41 17.55
N THR A 94 11.72 -7.43 16.72
CA THR A 94 10.41 -7.38 16.04
C THR A 94 10.19 -8.66 15.25
N MET A 95 8.95 -9.15 15.20
CA MET A 95 8.53 -10.29 14.38
C MET A 95 7.28 -9.87 13.62
N PRO A 96 6.97 -10.49 12.46
CA PRO A 96 5.68 -10.30 11.84
C PRO A 96 4.59 -10.63 12.86
N ALA A 97 3.63 -9.74 12.98
CA ALA A 97 2.48 -9.98 13.82
C ALA A 97 1.63 -11.13 13.29
N GLY A 98 1.11 -11.95 14.20
CA GLY A 98 -0.06 -12.75 13.88
C GLY A 98 -1.27 -11.85 13.67
N VAL A 99 -2.31 -12.37 13.02
CA VAL A 99 -3.56 -11.65 12.72
C VAL A 99 -4.15 -10.98 13.96
N ASP A 100 -4.04 -11.65 15.12
CA ASP A 100 -4.54 -11.16 16.42
C ASP A 100 -3.67 -10.07 17.09
N LYS A 101 -2.45 -9.83 16.59
CA LYS A 101 -1.45 -8.93 17.20
C LYS A 101 -0.83 -7.97 16.18
N ARG A 102 -1.64 -7.46 15.25
CA ARG A 102 -1.31 -6.44 14.24
C ARG A 102 -0.05 -5.62 14.53
N ALA A 103 0.99 -5.81 13.72
CA ALA A 103 2.34 -5.27 13.97
C ALA A 103 2.33 -3.75 13.92
N ASP A 104 1.50 -3.17 13.06
CA ASP A 104 1.31 -1.74 12.84
C ASP A 104 0.78 -1.00 14.08
N LEU A 105 0.05 -1.69 14.96
CA LEU A 105 -0.52 -1.15 16.21
C LEU A 105 0.37 -1.38 17.43
N THR A 106 1.55 -1.98 17.26
CA THR A 106 2.50 -2.12 18.34
C THR A 106 3.33 -0.83 18.48
N ASP A 107 3.68 -0.47 19.70
CA ASP A 107 4.61 0.63 19.97
C ASP A 107 5.93 0.52 19.17
N VAL A 108 6.40 -0.69 18.87
CA VAL A 108 7.62 -0.87 18.05
C VAL A 108 7.42 -0.44 16.60
N SER A 109 6.24 -0.70 16.01
CA SER A 109 5.88 -0.15 14.70
C SER A 109 5.87 1.37 14.74
N ILE A 110 5.32 1.99 15.79
CA ILE A 110 5.31 3.45 15.93
C ILE A 110 6.75 4.00 15.92
N ASP A 111 7.67 3.38 16.64
CA ASP A 111 9.09 3.78 16.64
C ASP A 111 9.72 3.62 15.26
N MET A 112 9.51 2.48 14.59
CA MET A 112 10.01 2.23 13.24
C MET A 112 9.44 3.23 12.21
N ARG A 113 8.15 3.57 12.32
CA ARG A 113 7.50 4.58 11.46
C ARG A 113 8.14 5.96 11.63
N ARG A 114 8.41 6.36 12.88
CA ARG A 114 9.09 7.63 13.21
C ARG A 114 10.51 7.67 12.66
N ILE A 115 11.28 6.60 12.83
CA ILE A 115 12.63 6.50 12.27
C ILE A 115 12.58 6.52 10.75
N ALA A 116 11.68 5.76 10.12
CA ALA A 116 11.55 5.79 8.66
C ALA A 116 11.19 7.20 8.14
N ALA A 117 10.32 7.92 8.85
CA ALA A 117 9.95 9.30 8.51
C ALA A 117 11.10 10.31 8.64
N SER A 118 12.20 9.98 9.32
CA SER A 118 13.40 10.84 9.33
C SER A 118 14.25 10.72 8.06
N TYR A 119 13.92 9.80 7.15
CA TYR A 119 14.56 9.64 5.84
C TYR A 119 13.57 9.94 4.69
N PRO A 120 13.14 11.21 4.55
CA PRO A 120 12.11 11.57 3.60
C PRO A 120 12.52 11.25 2.16
N LYS A 121 11.55 10.88 1.32
CA LYS A 121 11.73 10.55 -0.10
C LYS A 121 12.54 9.28 -0.36
N THR A 122 12.76 8.46 0.67
CA THR A 122 13.44 7.16 0.54
C THR A 122 12.55 6.01 0.98
N LEU A 123 12.72 4.86 0.35
CA LEU A 123 12.22 3.59 0.85
C LEU A 123 13.17 3.11 1.97
N VAL A 124 12.69 3.08 3.21
CA VAL A 124 13.49 2.63 4.35
C VAL A 124 13.33 1.13 4.56
N VAL A 125 14.45 0.42 4.70
CA VAL A 125 14.50 -1.03 4.98
C VAL A 125 15.24 -1.27 6.29
N PHE A 126 14.56 -1.86 7.26
CA PHE A 126 15.17 -2.30 8.53
C PHE A 126 15.60 -3.76 8.42
N PHE A 127 16.90 -4.03 8.44
CA PHE A 127 17.43 -5.38 8.52
C PHE A 127 17.65 -5.76 9.97
N ARG A 128 16.88 -6.74 10.47
CA ARG A 128 16.87 -7.16 11.89
C ARG A 128 17.28 -8.62 12.12
N TRP A 129 17.63 -8.94 13.37
CA TRP A 129 17.95 -10.29 13.82
C TRP A 129 16.71 -11.15 14.10
N GLY A 130 15.70 -10.61 14.79
CA GLY A 130 14.54 -11.33 15.32
C GLY A 130 14.63 -11.70 16.80
N SER A 131 13.53 -12.22 17.34
CA SER A 131 13.39 -12.48 18.78
C SER A 131 14.14 -13.73 19.27
N ALA A 132 14.60 -14.58 18.36
CA ALA A 132 15.31 -15.81 18.69
C ALA A 132 16.80 -15.57 18.98
N SER A 133 17.45 -16.58 19.57
CA SER A 133 18.89 -16.59 19.79
C SER A 133 19.69 -16.69 18.49
N THR A 134 19.12 -17.28 17.44
CA THR A 134 19.67 -17.33 16.08
C THR A 134 18.98 -16.31 15.17
N PRO A 135 19.65 -15.81 14.11
CA PRO A 135 19.02 -14.87 13.19
C PRO A 135 17.79 -15.48 12.51
N THR A 136 16.75 -14.68 12.31
CA THR A 136 15.58 -15.07 11.54
C THR A 136 15.89 -15.07 10.04
N GLY A 137 15.16 -15.89 9.29
CA GLY A 137 15.01 -15.76 7.84
C GLY A 137 13.78 -14.97 7.42
N ASN A 138 12.97 -14.48 8.37
CA ASN A 138 11.67 -13.88 8.07
C ASN A 138 11.81 -12.37 7.81
N SER A 139 11.24 -11.94 6.70
CA SER A 139 11.01 -10.54 6.35
C SER A 139 9.51 -10.26 6.38
N PHE A 140 9.12 -8.98 6.37
CA PHE A 140 7.72 -8.59 6.22
C PHE A 140 7.60 -7.12 5.81
N SER A 141 6.50 -6.80 5.16
CA SER A 141 6.08 -5.44 4.83
C SER A 141 4.58 -5.39 4.62
N SER A 142 4.07 -4.18 4.43
CA SER A 142 2.68 -3.90 4.10
C SER A 142 2.60 -2.56 3.40
N GLY A 143 1.55 -2.32 2.61
CA GLY A 143 1.37 -1.05 1.94
C GLY A 143 0.92 0.08 2.89
N ASP A 144 0.51 -0.21 4.12
CA ASP A 144 0.27 0.81 5.16
C ASP A 144 1.51 1.14 6.00
N LEU A 145 2.61 0.40 5.83
CA LEU A 145 3.90 0.71 6.42
C LEU A 145 4.64 1.73 5.53
N ASN A 146 5.42 2.60 6.17
CA ASN A 146 6.38 3.47 5.49
C ASN A 146 7.80 2.87 5.45
N TYR A 147 7.92 1.58 5.72
CA TYR A 147 9.18 0.84 5.69
C TYR A 147 8.95 -0.61 5.28
N VAL A 148 10.06 -1.28 4.95
CA VAL A 148 10.15 -2.74 4.77
C VAL A 148 11.00 -3.30 5.90
N VAL A 149 10.70 -4.50 6.38
CA VAL A 149 11.54 -5.23 7.34
C VAL A 149 12.20 -6.41 6.64
N GLY A 150 13.52 -6.35 6.54
CA GLY A 150 14.35 -7.44 6.03
C GLY A 150 15.05 -8.21 7.15
N CYS A 151 15.70 -9.30 6.76
CA CYS A 151 16.57 -10.11 7.62
C CYS A 151 18.01 -10.16 7.05
N GLY A 152 18.90 -10.93 7.68
CA GLY A 152 20.27 -11.10 7.17
C GLY A 152 20.32 -11.92 5.88
N PHE A 153 21.18 -11.54 4.93
CA PHE A 153 21.21 -12.11 3.57
C PHE A 153 21.44 -13.62 3.54
N ALA A 154 22.33 -14.11 4.41
CA ALA A 154 22.66 -15.53 4.51
C ALA A 154 21.60 -16.34 5.31
N SER A 155 20.66 -15.68 5.98
CA SER A 155 19.64 -16.33 6.81
C SER A 155 18.38 -16.72 6.03
N THR A 156 18.38 -16.57 4.70
CA THR A 156 17.19 -16.70 3.84
C THR A 156 17.30 -17.88 2.87
N GLY A 157 17.78 -19.03 3.33
CA GLY A 157 17.87 -20.23 2.48
C GLY A 157 16.50 -20.70 1.99
N VAL A 158 16.35 -20.94 0.69
CA VAL A 158 15.18 -21.58 0.07
C VAL A 158 15.69 -22.60 -0.95
N CYS A 159 15.10 -23.80 -0.98
CA CYS A 159 15.43 -24.85 -1.96
C CYS A 159 16.93 -25.15 -2.13
N GLY A 160 17.73 -24.99 -1.06
CA GLY A 160 19.18 -25.26 -1.07
C GLY A 160 20.07 -24.09 -1.54
N HIS A 161 19.51 -22.92 -1.81
CA HIS A 161 20.25 -21.71 -2.20
C HIS A 161 19.73 -20.45 -1.50
N GLN A 162 20.35 -19.31 -1.76
CA GLN A 162 19.92 -18.03 -1.22
C GLN A 162 18.60 -17.59 -1.87
N ASN A 163 17.61 -17.16 -1.09
CA ASN A 163 16.36 -16.57 -1.58
C ASN A 163 16.57 -15.13 -2.03
N ILE A 164 17.02 -14.94 -3.28
CA ILE A 164 17.36 -13.62 -3.80
C ILE A 164 16.12 -12.73 -4.01
N SER A 165 14.95 -13.36 -4.12
CA SER A 165 13.69 -12.68 -4.40
C SER A 165 13.02 -12.07 -3.18
N LEU A 166 13.45 -12.45 -1.96
CA LEU A 166 12.76 -12.10 -0.72
C LEU A 166 12.56 -10.58 -0.55
N LEU A 167 13.61 -9.77 -0.72
CA LEU A 167 13.47 -8.32 -0.56
C LEU A 167 12.51 -7.73 -1.61
N ALA A 168 12.58 -8.20 -2.85
CA ALA A 168 11.70 -7.75 -3.93
C ALA A 168 10.24 -8.13 -3.66
N HIS A 169 9.99 -9.28 -3.03
CA HIS A 169 8.67 -9.70 -2.56
C HIS A 169 8.11 -8.74 -1.51
N GLU A 170 8.89 -8.41 -0.48
CA GLU A 170 8.44 -7.48 0.57
C GLU A 170 8.24 -6.05 0.07
N MET A 171 9.05 -5.62 -0.90
CA MET A 171 8.83 -4.38 -1.62
C MET A 171 7.49 -4.41 -2.37
N GLY A 172 7.02 -5.58 -2.80
CA GLY A 172 5.72 -5.77 -3.44
C GLY A 172 4.59 -5.40 -2.50
N HIS A 173 4.62 -5.92 -1.27
CA HIS A 173 3.69 -5.50 -0.22
C HIS A 173 3.76 -4.00 0.07
N TYR A 174 4.97 -3.43 0.17
CA TYR A 174 5.13 -1.99 0.31
C TYR A 174 4.48 -1.21 -0.85
N PHE A 175 4.53 -1.74 -2.07
CA PHE A 175 3.86 -1.19 -3.25
C PHE A 175 2.40 -1.65 -3.43
N GLY A 176 1.79 -2.22 -2.40
CA GLY A 176 0.36 -2.54 -2.37
C GLY A 176 0.01 -3.84 -3.09
N LEU A 177 0.93 -4.80 -3.17
CA LEU A 177 0.63 -6.11 -3.73
C LEU A 177 0.30 -7.11 -2.63
N PRO A 178 -0.86 -7.76 -2.65
CA PRO A 178 -1.13 -8.96 -1.85
C PRO A 178 -0.35 -10.18 -2.38
N HIS A 179 -0.36 -11.27 -1.61
CA HIS A 179 0.05 -12.58 -2.11
C HIS A 179 -0.87 -13.06 -3.22
N THR A 180 -0.36 -13.88 -4.14
CA THR A 180 -1.21 -14.57 -5.14
C THR A 180 -2.07 -15.67 -4.53
N PHE A 181 -1.73 -16.15 -3.33
CA PHE A 181 -2.38 -17.27 -2.65
C PHE A 181 -3.13 -16.81 -1.39
N ALA A 182 -4.34 -17.34 -1.18
CA ALA A 182 -5.16 -17.03 0.01
C ALA A 182 -4.64 -17.72 1.28
N GLY A 183 -3.91 -18.81 1.11
CA GLY A 183 -3.32 -19.62 2.16
C GLY A 183 -2.34 -20.61 1.55
N SER A 184 -1.69 -21.39 2.40
CA SER A 184 -0.71 -22.40 1.97
C SER A 184 -1.11 -23.79 2.42
N TYR A 185 -0.91 -24.78 1.56
CA TYR A 185 -1.09 -26.20 1.91
C TYR A 185 0.27 -26.88 2.07
N GLN A 186 0.33 -27.90 2.93
CA GLN A 186 1.55 -28.67 3.11
C GLN A 186 1.74 -29.65 1.94
N THR A 187 0.71 -30.41 1.61
CA THR A 187 0.76 -31.44 0.56
C THR A 187 -0.22 -31.18 -0.58
N VAL A 188 0.02 -31.84 -1.73
CA VAL A 188 -0.92 -31.86 -2.86
C VAL A 188 -2.28 -32.45 -2.46
N ALA A 189 -2.27 -33.45 -1.56
CA ALA A 189 -3.48 -34.08 -1.05
C ALA A 189 -4.33 -33.10 -0.22
N ASP A 190 -3.72 -32.28 0.63
CA ASP A 190 -4.43 -31.28 1.44
C ASP A 190 -5.11 -30.23 0.56
N ALA A 191 -4.40 -29.75 -0.46
CA ALA A 191 -4.97 -28.80 -1.43
C ALA A 191 -6.12 -29.43 -2.23
N ALA A 192 -6.01 -30.70 -2.64
CA ALA A 192 -7.08 -31.41 -3.33
C ALA A 192 -8.32 -31.62 -2.44
N ALA A 193 -8.12 -31.92 -1.15
CA ALA A 193 -9.22 -32.04 -0.19
C ALA A 193 -9.94 -30.71 0.03
N ALA A 194 -9.19 -29.60 0.14
CA ALA A 194 -9.77 -28.26 0.25
C ALA A 194 -10.57 -27.88 -1.01
N LEU A 195 -10.05 -28.17 -2.20
CA LEU A 195 -10.75 -27.93 -3.46
C LEU A 195 -12.05 -28.74 -3.55
N ALA A 196 -12.03 -30.00 -3.14
CA ALA A 196 -13.22 -30.85 -3.11
C ALA A 196 -14.28 -30.30 -2.14
N ALA A 197 -13.87 -29.84 -0.95
CA ALA A 197 -14.76 -29.22 0.03
C ALA A 197 -15.38 -27.91 -0.48
N ALA A 198 -14.70 -27.21 -1.39
CA ALA A 198 -15.18 -26.02 -2.06
C ALA A 198 -15.96 -26.30 -3.37
N ASN A 199 -16.47 -27.53 -3.55
CA ASN A 199 -17.20 -27.93 -4.76
C ASN A 199 -16.41 -27.74 -6.07
N ASN A 200 -15.09 -27.98 -6.02
CA ASN A 200 -14.15 -27.77 -7.12
C ASN A 200 -14.05 -26.32 -7.62
N ASP A 201 -14.38 -25.34 -6.78
CA ASP A 201 -14.12 -23.93 -7.04
C ASP A 201 -12.66 -23.58 -6.72
N THR A 202 -11.87 -23.27 -7.76
CA THR A 202 -10.47 -22.89 -7.61
C THR A 202 -10.28 -21.50 -7.02
N SER A 203 -11.33 -20.67 -6.95
CA SER A 203 -11.24 -19.31 -6.40
C SER A 203 -10.81 -19.27 -4.95
N ILE A 204 -10.97 -20.37 -4.20
CA ILE A 204 -10.50 -20.50 -2.81
C ILE A 204 -8.98 -20.31 -2.67
N PHE A 205 -8.24 -20.48 -3.75
CA PHE A 205 -6.79 -20.31 -3.78
C PHE A 205 -6.37 -18.88 -4.14
N ALA A 206 -7.26 -18.03 -4.64
CA ALA A 206 -6.91 -16.67 -5.03
C ALA A 206 -6.65 -15.78 -3.82
N GLY A 207 -5.40 -15.34 -3.64
CA GLY A 207 -4.98 -14.42 -2.57
C GLY A 207 -5.16 -12.95 -2.90
N ASP A 208 -5.52 -12.64 -4.14
CA ASP A 208 -5.66 -11.30 -4.64
C ASP A 208 -6.90 -11.14 -5.53
N ALA A 209 -7.24 -9.88 -5.82
CA ALA A 209 -8.40 -9.53 -6.64
C ALA A 209 -8.01 -9.24 -8.10
N PHE A 210 -6.82 -9.63 -8.54
CA PHE A 210 -6.39 -9.38 -9.92
C PHE A 210 -6.95 -10.47 -10.83
N ASP A 211 -7.49 -10.06 -11.98
CA ASP A 211 -8.05 -10.96 -12.99
C ASP A 211 -6.99 -11.65 -13.85
N ASP A 212 -5.72 -11.21 -13.73
CA ASP A 212 -4.57 -11.69 -14.50
C ASP A 212 -3.54 -12.46 -13.66
N THR A 213 -3.88 -12.77 -12.41
CA THR A 213 -3.18 -13.70 -11.51
C THR A 213 -4.06 -14.94 -11.37
N PRO A 214 -3.60 -16.11 -11.83
CA PRO A 214 -4.37 -17.32 -11.64
C PRO A 214 -4.42 -17.70 -10.14
N PRO A 215 -5.46 -18.43 -9.69
CA PRO A 215 -5.51 -18.92 -8.32
C PRO A 215 -4.26 -19.75 -7.98
N ASP A 216 -3.60 -19.39 -6.89
CA ASP A 216 -2.33 -19.97 -6.48
C ASP A 216 -2.54 -20.81 -5.21
N PRO A 217 -2.48 -22.14 -5.29
CA PRO A 217 -2.72 -22.96 -4.11
C PRO A 217 -1.57 -22.90 -3.09
N MET A 218 -0.40 -22.40 -3.46
CA MET A 218 0.82 -22.41 -2.63
C MET A 218 1.01 -23.69 -1.80
N ILE A 219 1.48 -24.74 -2.47
CA ILE A 219 1.71 -26.07 -1.91
C ILE A 219 3.19 -26.25 -1.60
N SER A 220 3.51 -26.43 -0.32
CA SER A 220 4.88 -26.49 0.20
C SER A 220 5.67 -27.68 -0.35
N GLU A 221 5.04 -28.85 -0.48
CA GLU A 221 5.64 -30.08 -1.02
C GLU A 221 6.28 -29.90 -2.40
N ILE A 222 5.71 -29.04 -3.25
CA ILE A 222 6.18 -28.81 -4.62
C ILE A 222 6.81 -27.41 -4.80
N ALA A 223 7.11 -26.73 -3.68
CA ALA A 223 7.65 -25.37 -3.68
C ALA A 223 8.94 -25.26 -4.50
N CYS A 224 9.81 -26.27 -4.38
CA CYS A 224 11.14 -26.34 -5.00
C CYS A 224 11.20 -27.09 -6.34
N LEU A 225 10.07 -27.59 -6.84
CA LEU A 225 10.02 -28.30 -8.13
C LEU A 225 9.88 -27.31 -9.29
N ASP A 226 10.03 -27.75 -10.54
CA ASP A 226 9.79 -26.93 -11.73
C ASP A 226 8.34 -27.03 -12.26
N THR A 227 7.47 -27.71 -11.49
CA THR A 227 6.07 -27.98 -11.82
C THR A 227 5.32 -26.68 -12.13
N ARG A 228 4.64 -26.65 -13.29
CA ARG A 228 3.88 -25.49 -13.80
C ARG A 228 2.37 -25.59 -13.60
N ALA A 229 1.87 -26.80 -13.36
CA ALA A 229 0.49 -27.07 -13.00
C ALA A 229 0.43 -28.34 -12.16
N VAL A 230 -0.55 -28.44 -11.27
CA VAL A 230 -0.77 -29.60 -10.40
C VAL A 230 -2.20 -30.10 -10.57
N ARG A 231 -2.35 -31.42 -10.61
CA ARG A 231 -3.63 -32.09 -10.70
C ARG A 231 -4.25 -32.19 -9.31
N LEU A 232 -5.34 -31.47 -9.06
CA LEU A 232 -6.10 -31.52 -7.80
C LEU A 232 -7.50 -32.08 -8.07
N GLY A 233 -7.75 -33.33 -7.67
CA GLY A 233 -9.05 -33.99 -7.88
C GLY A 233 -9.38 -34.19 -9.36
N GLU A 234 -10.29 -33.39 -9.93
CA GLU A 234 -10.65 -33.34 -11.36
C GLU A 234 -10.18 -32.08 -12.12
N ARG A 235 -9.47 -31.16 -11.43
CA ARG A 235 -8.91 -29.95 -12.01
C ARG A 235 -7.40 -30.05 -12.25
N ASP A 236 -6.94 -29.38 -13.30
CA ASP A 236 -5.55 -28.94 -13.45
C ASP A 236 -5.47 -27.49 -12.97
N VAL A 237 -4.67 -27.24 -11.93
CA VAL A 237 -4.50 -25.91 -11.33
C VAL A 237 -3.11 -25.38 -11.68
N PRO A 238 -2.98 -24.19 -12.29
CA PRO A 238 -1.68 -23.60 -12.61
C PRO A 238 -0.90 -23.22 -11.34
N ILE A 239 0.43 -23.22 -11.45
CA ILE A 239 1.35 -22.79 -10.39
C ILE A 239 1.96 -21.45 -10.78
N CYS A 240 1.71 -20.41 -9.98
CA CYS A 240 2.15 -19.02 -10.20
C CYS A 240 3.64 -18.77 -9.90
N ARG A 241 4.50 -19.72 -10.27
CA ARG A 241 5.91 -19.80 -9.88
C ARG A 241 6.72 -18.55 -10.15
N ASP A 242 6.48 -17.93 -11.30
CA ASP A 242 7.21 -16.74 -11.74
C ASP A 242 6.59 -15.43 -11.25
N ASN A 243 5.49 -15.45 -10.49
CA ASN A 243 4.96 -14.25 -9.86
C ASN A 243 5.80 -13.92 -8.61
N ILE A 244 6.23 -12.66 -8.48
CA ILE A 244 7.00 -12.21 -7.31
C ILE A 244 6.23 -12.39 -6.00
N MET A 245 4.90 -12.31 -6.02
CA MET A 245 4.04 -12.45 -4.85
C MET A 245 3.67 -13.90 -4.52
N SER A 246 4.23 -14.87 -5.24
CA SER A 246 4.12 -16.31 -4.93
C SER A 246 5.38 -16.82 -4.22
N TYR A 247 5.21 -17.75 -3.28
CA TYR A 247 6.29 -18.37 -2.53
C TYR A 247 6.96 -19.56 -3.23
N TYR A 248 6.45 -19.98 -4.38
CA TYR A 248 7.13 -20.97 -5.21
C TYR A 248 8.52 -20.50 -5.62
N ASP A 249 9.53 -21.36 -5.51
CA ASP A 249 10.88 -20.99 -5.91
C ASP A 249 10.99 -20.89 -7.43
N SER A 250 11.69 -19.87 -7.91
CA SER A 250 11.94 -19.62 -9.32
C SER A 250 13.19 -18.77 -9.54
N PRO A 251 14.03 -19.08 -10.54
CA PRO A 251 15.15 -18.21 -10.91
C PRO A 251 14.69 -16.86 -11.49
N THR A 252 13.41 -16.77 -11.91
CA THR A 252 12.83 -15.55 -12.48
C THR A 252 11.54 -15.19 -11.76
N LYS A 253 11.42 -13.92 -11.38
CA LYS A 253 10.20 -13.37 -10.80
C LYS A 253 9.73 -12.16 -11.60
N THR A 254 8.41 -12.01 -11.73
CA THR A 254 7.74 -11.06 -12.59
C THR A 254 6.46 -10.56 -11.93
N LEU A 255 5.87 -9.52 -12.52
CA LEU A 255 4.61 -8.91 -12.11
C LEU A 255 3.59 -9.06 -13.25
N SER A 256 2.32 -9.33 -12.91
CA SER A 256 1.21 -9.29 -13.86
C SER A 256 0.94 -7.86 -14.33
N ALA A 257 0.11 -7.69 -15.37
CA ALA A 257 -0.19 -6.36 -15.90
C ALA A 257 -1.00 -5.51 -14.90
N ARG A 258 -1.87 -6.11 -14.09
CA ARG A 258 -2.57 -5.44 -12.98
C ARG A 258 -1.60 -5.06 -11.86
N GLN A 259 -0.76 -6.00 -11.42
CA GLN A 259 0.24 -5.72 -10.39
C GLN A 259 1.18 -4.57 -10.80
N LEU A 260 1.61 -4.52 -12.07
CA LEU A 260 2.40 -3.40 -12.61
C LEU A 260 1.68 -2.05 -12.54
N ARG A 261 0.35 -2.01 -12.69
CA ARG A 261 -0.43 -0.78 -12.55
C ARG A 261 -0.59 -0.37 -11.10
N THR A 262 -0.91 -1.32 -10.21
CA THR A 262 -0.99 -1.08 -8.76
C THR A 262 0.33 -0.54 -8.22
N VAL A 263 1.47 -1.12 -8.59
CA VAL A 263 2.81 -0.62 -8.19
C VAL A 263 3.02 0.82 -8.66
N LYS A 264 2.70 1.14 -9.92
CA LYS A 264 2.83 2.51 -10.46
C LYS A 264 1.96 3.49 -9.69
N TRP A 265 0.71 3.11 -9.45
CA TRP A 265 -0.26 3.94 -8.74
C TRP A 265 0.18 4.18 -7.29
N MET A 266 0.67 3.15 -6.60
CA MET A 266 1.14 3.27 -5.22
C MET A 266 2.39 4.12 -5.12
N LEU A 267 3.36 3.93 -6.03
CA LEU A 267 4.56 4.76 -6.10
C LEU A 267 4.22 6.23 -6.34
N GLU A 268 3.28 6.53 -7.24
CA GLU A 268 2.85 7.90 -7.50
C GLU A 268 2.31 8.57 -6.23
N ARG A 269 1.46 7.87 -5.47
CA ARG A 269 0.93 8.38 -4.20
C ARG A 269 2.03 8.56 -3.15
N ARG A 270 2.83 7.52 -2.91
CA ARG A 270 3.95 7.56 -1.95
C ARG A 270 4.93 8.70 -2.27
N SER A 271 5.22 8.94 -3.55
CA SER A 271 6.12 10.03 -3.99
C SER A 271 5.62 11.42 -3.64
N ARG A 272 4.30 11.61 -3.48
CA ARG A 272 3.70 12.88 -3.03
C ARG A 272 3.83 13.09 -1.52
N PHE A 273 4.10 12.03 -0.77
CA PHE A 273 4.15 12.03 0.70
C PHE A 273 5.49 11.49 1.22
N ASP A 274 6.61 11.90 0.60
CA ASP A 274 7.96 11.54 1.05
C ASP A 274 8.21 10.03 1.24
N MET A 275 7.57 9.19 0.42
CA MET A 275 7.63 7.72 0.51
C MET A 275 7.02 7.14 1.82
N THR A 276 6.20 7.91 2.53
CA THR A 276 5.40 7.34 3.61
C THR A 276 4.25 6.50 3.08
N ALA A 277 3.65 5.67 3.93
CA ALA A 277 2.32 5.17 3.63
C ALA A 277 1.36 6.35 3.36
N PRO A 278 0.32 6.18 2.53
CA PRO A 278 -0.80 7.11 2.52
C PRO A 278 -1.29 7.28 3.97
N GLN A 279 -1.06 8.46 4.57
CA GLN A 279 -0.97 8.59 6.03
C GLN A 279 -2.34 8.68 6.70
N ASN A 280 -2.55 8.05 7.87
CA ASN A 280 -3.59 8.40 8.86
C ASN A 280 -2.93 8.67 10.24
N THR A 281 -2.41 9.88 10.50
CA THR A 281 -2.09 10.30 11.88
C THR A 281 -2.19 11.83 12.05
N PRO A 282 -2.86 12.33 13.12
CA PRO A 282 -2.95 13.75 13.43
C PRO A 282 -1.60 14.39 13.75
N GLY A 283 -1.38 15.63 13.27
CA GLY A 283 -0.32 16.50 13.78
C GLY A 283 0.82 16.88 12.83
N ARG A 284 0.77 16.49 11.55
CA ARG A 284 1.65 17.07 10.52
C ARG A 284 0.81 17.78 9.47
N ILE A 285 0.57 19.07 9.68
CA ILE A 285 0.10 19.98 8.63
C ILE A 285 1.26 20.12 7.64
N ASP A 286 0.96 20.08 6.34
CA ASP A 286 1.91 20.41 5.28
C ASP A 286 2.65 21.72 5.62
N PRO A 287 3.98 21.81 5.42
CA PRO A 287 4.58 23.13 5.35
C PRO A 287 3.92 23.89 4.19
N PRO A 288 3.47 25.14 4.38
CA PRO A 288 2.87 25.91 3.32
C PRO A 288 3.87 26.03 2.17
N ARG A 289 3.37 25.83 0.94
CA ARG A 289 4.10 26.22 -0.26
C ARG A 289 4.47 27.69 -0.15
N THR A 290 5.74 27.99 0.05
CA THR A 290 6.28 29.33 -0.20
C THR A 290 6.81 29.33 -1.63
N ASP A 291 6.02 29.93 -2.50
CA ASP A 291 6.51 30.57 -3.72
C ASP A 291 7.40 31.76 -3.30
N SER A 292 8.58 31.81 -3.92
CA SER A 292 9.56 32.90 -4.08
C SER A 292 9.70 34.03 -3.03
N SER A 293 10.97 34.23 -2.66
CA SER A 293 11.61 35.53 -2.40
C SER A 293 11.03 36.47 -1.33
N ARG A 294 11.75 36.62 -0.19
CA ARG A 294 12.27 37.90 0.34
C ARG A 294 12.94 37.73 1.71
N GLU A 295 13.85 38.65 1.98
CA GLU A 295 14.84 38.74 3.06
C GLU A 295 14.29 38.92 4.50
N ASP A 296 15.19 38.63 5.44
CA ASP A 296 15.54 39.40 6.66
C ASP A 296 15.25 38.88 8.10
N ALA A 297 16.39 38.76 8.81
CA ALA A 297 16.70 39.22 10.19
C ALA A 297 16.44 38.34 11.45
N ARG A 298 17.57 37.86 12.00
CA ARG A 298 18.10 37.96 13.40
C ARG A 298 17.36 37.33 14.60
N GLY A 299 18.12 36.54 15.39
CA GLY A 299 18.25 36.80 16.85
C GLY A 299 17.96 35.69 17.88
N SER A 300 19.00 34.91 18.23
CA SER A 300 19.49 34.52 19.60
C SER A 300 18.59 34.04 20.76
N GLY A 301 19.06 32.94 21.41
CA GLY A 301 18.99 32.65 22.85
C GLY A 301 17.84 31.72 23.28
N GLY A 302 17.95 30.77 24.21
CA GLY A 302 18.93 30.40 25.23
C GLY A 302 18.22 29.46 26.23
N ALA A 303 18.97 28.52 26.81
CA ALA A 303 18.54 27.34 27.57
C ALA A 303 17.74 27.57 28.88
N ALA A 304 17.06 26.52 29.39
CA ALA A 304 17.32 25.88 30.71
C ALA A 304 16.24 24.85 31.12
N SER A 305 16.65 23.89 31.97
CA SER A 305 15.98 22.63 32.30
C SER A 305 15.33 22.58 33.70
N ALA A 306 14.42 21.58 33.88
CA ALA A 306 14.05 20.81 35.09
C ALA A 306 13.08 21.42 36.15
N PRO A 307 12.43 20.64 37.05
CA PRO A 307 12.27 19.16 37.14
C PRO A 307 10.80 18.67 37.31
N GLY A 308 10.60 17.34 37.32
CA GLY A 308 9.29 16.69 37.52
C GLY A 308 8.83 16.56 38.99
N PRO A 309 7.57 16.13 39.21
CA PRO A 309 7.38 14.93 40.02
C PRO A 309 6.31 13.96 39.48
N ALA A 310 6.36 12.74 40.01
CA ALA A 310 5.57 11.57 39.66
C ALA A 310 4.11 11.61 40.14
N GLY A 311 3.24 10.87 39.44
CA GLY A 311 1.89 10.52 39.86
C GLY A 311 0.92 10.34 38.68
N GLN A 312 0.69 9.11 38.22
CA GLN A 312 -0.42 8.74 37.32
C GLN A 312 -1.77 8.90 38.07
N PRO A 313 -2.91 9.25 37.41
CA PRO A 313 -3.59 8.38 36.44
C PRO A 313 -4.03 9.09 35.14
N GLY A 314 -4.36 8.28 34.13
CA GLY A 314 -4.53 8.68 32.74
C GLY A 314 -5.60 9.74 32.46
N ALA A 315 -5.27 10.62 31.51
CA ALA A 315 -6.19 11.28 30.60
C ALA A 315 -5.35 11.93 29.49
N ASN A 316 -5.43 11.36 28.29
CA ASN A 316 -4.82 11.92 27.09
C ASN A 316 -5.67 13.12 26.62
N ALA A 317 -5.61 14.23 27.35
CA ALA A 317 -6.29 15.48 27.03
C ALA A 317 -5.25 16.53 26.58
N LYS A 318 -4.63 16.33 25.41
CA LYS A 318 -3.68 17.30 24.83
C LYS A 318 -3.82 17.57 23.33
N SER A 319 -4.92 17.17 22.70
CA SER A 319 -5.37 17.78 21.45
C SER A 319 -6.85 18.08 21.58
N GLY A 320 -7.29 19.32 21.40
CA GLY A 320 -8.72 19.65 21.37
C GLY A 320 -9.49 19.06 20.18
N SER A 321 -8.87 18.15 19.42
CA SER A 321 -9.51 17.43 18.31
C SER A 321 -10.64 16.55 18.81
N ILE A 322 -11.77 16.60 18.12
CA ILE A 322 -12.90 15.67 18.28
C ILE A 322 -12.83 14.68 17.12
N ILE A 323 -12.80 13.38 17.38
CA ILE A 323 -12.85 12.33 16.36
C ILE A 323 -14.10 11.50 16.58
N ALA A 324 -14.85 11.22 15.51
CA ALA A 324 -16.02 10.36 15.52
C ALA A 324 -15.96 9.37 14.35
N GLU A 325 -16.26 8.11 14.61
CA GLU A 325 -16.34 7.07 13.56
C GLU A 325 -17.69 7.10 12.86
N PHE A 326 -17.72 6.93 11.54
CA PHE A 326 -18.95 7.00 10.77
C PHE A 326 -19.92 5.86 11.07
N GLU A 327 -19.44 4.68 11.46
CA GLU A 327 -20.26 3.56 11.90
C GLU A 327 -20.95 3.79 13.26
N THR A 328 -20.53 4.81 14.01
CA THR A 328 -21.12 5.19 15.31
C THR A 328 -22.01 6.43 15.23
N LEU A 329 -21.87 7.23 14.17
CA LEU A 329 -22.64 8.46 13.99
C LEU A 329 -24.10 8.16 13.61
N PRO A 330 -25.09 8.87 14.19
CA PRO A 330 -26.49 8.70 13.80
C PRO A 330 -26.72 9.15 12.35
N ILE A 331 -27.19 8.23 11.50
CA ILE A 331 -27.63 8.54 10.14
C ILE A 331 -28.95 9.33 10.21
N SER A 332 -28.98 10.56 9.68
CA SER A 332 -30.19 11.38 9.59
C SER A 332 -31.00 11.11 8.33
N GLU A 333 -30.34 10.80 7.22
CA GLU A 333 -30.96 10.57 5.92
C GLU A 333 -30.10 9.63 5.06
N ALA A 334 -30.74 8.75 4.29
CA ALA A 334 -30.10 7.87 3.33
C ALA A 334 -30.93 7.77 2.05
N THR A 335 -30.35 8.10 0.91
CA THR A 335 -30.99 8.05 -0.41
C THR A 335 -30.12 7.26 -1.39
N ARG A 336 -30.68 6.20 -1.99
CA ARG A 336 -29.97 5.31 -2.95
C ARG A 336 -28.65 4.73 -2.41
N VAL A 337 -28.60 4.51 -1.11
CA VAL A 337 -27.45 3.95 -0.41
C VAL A 337 -27.92 2.98 0.67
N ASN A 338 -27.22 1.87 0.79
CA ASN A 338 -27.30 1.01 1.96
C ASN A 338 -25.96 1.06 2.69
N ALA A 339 -25.98 1.60 3.91
CA ALA A 339 -24.80 1.80 4.73
C ALA A 339 -24.79 0.78 5.87
N SER A 340 -23.67 0.08 6.04
CA SER A 340 -23.49 -0.90 7.11
C SER A 340 -22.05 -0.92 7.58
N PRO A 341 -21.79 -1.11 8.89
CA PRO A 341 -20.44 -1.41 9.36
C PRO A 341 -19.89 -2.63 8.63
N GLN A 342 -18.66 -2.54 8.14
CA GLN A 342 -17.95 -3.64 7.50
C GLN A 342 -16.66 -3.90 8.27
N ASP A 343 -16.45 -5.15 8.65
CA ASP A 343 -15.18 -5.61 9.19
C ASP A 343 -14.09 -5.48 8.13
N MET A 344 -13.03 -4.78 8.50
CA MET A 344 -11.88 -4.53 7.65
C MET A 344 -10.72 -5.46 7.97
N LEU A 345 -10.83 -6.39 8.94
CA LEU A 345 -9.74 -7.29 9.32
C LEU A 345 -9.26 -8.12 8.11
N GLY A 346 -10.19 -8.63 7.30
CA GLY A 346 -9.88 -9.39 6.08
C GLY A 346 -9.28 -8.55 4.94
N PHE A 347 -9.47 -7.23 4.96
CA PHE A 347 -8.83 -6.27 4.05
C PHE A 347 -7.56 -5.67 4.66
N SER A 348 -7.25 -6.06 5.91
CA SER A 348 -6.26 -5.41 6.73
C SER A 348 -4.91 -6.11 6.72
N TRP A 349 -4.19 -5.85 5.65
CA TRP A 349 -2.79 -5.46 5.82
C TRP A 349 -2.68 -3.97 6.22
N TYR A 350 -3.79 -3.22 6.26
CA TYR A 350 -3.85 -1.77 6.39
C TYR A 350 -4.61 -1.27 7.63
N GLY A 351 -4.07 -0.28 8.34
CA GLY A 351 -4.65 0.35 9.54
C GLY A 351 -5.91 1.19 9.30
N PHE A 352 -7.08 0.58 9.51
CA PHE A 352 -8.39 1.26 9.67
C PHE A 352 -8.71 1.46 11.15
N SER A 353 -9.39 2.55 11.53
CA SER A 353 -9.88 2.75 12.91
C SER A 353 -10.79 1.60 13.29
N GLN A 354 -10.63 1.06 14.50
CA GLN A 354 -11.46 -0.03 15.03
C GLN A 354 -11.58 -1.28 14.14
N HIS A 355 -10.71 -1.41 13.14
CA HIS A 355 -10.81 -2.43 12.09
C HIS A 355 -12.14 -2.42 11.34
N ALA A 356 -12.77 -1.26 11.20
CA ALA A 356 -14.05 -1.11 10.54
C ALA A 356 -14.04 0.03 9.53
N GLN A 357 -15.05 0.01 8.67
CA GLN A 357 -15.51 1.19 7.96
C GLN A 357 -17.03 1.19 7.94
N LEU A 358 -17.64 2.34 7.72
CA LEU A 358 -18.99 2.40 7.20
C LEU A 358 -18.96 2.17 5.68
N TYR A 359 -19.23 0.93 5.29
CA TYR A 359 -19.35 0.56 3.89
C TYR A 359 -20.72 1.02 3.35
N CYS A 360 -20.68 1.76 2.24
CA CYS A 360 -21.84 2.32 1.59
C CYS A 360 -21.99 1.70 0.20
N ARG A 361 -22.89 0.71 0.07
CA ARG A 361 -23.32 0.22 -1.24
C ARG A 361 -24.22 1.28 -1.87
N ALA A 362 -23.75 1.91 -2.94
CA ALA A 362 -24.35 3.14 -3.44
C ALA A 362 -24.55 3.14 -4.96
N GLU A 363 -25.58 3.86 -5.40
CA GLU A 363 -25.83 4.18 -6.80
C GLU A 363 -25.31 5.57 -7.17
N LYS A 364 -25.38 5.92 -8.46
CA LYS A 364 -25.13 7.29 -8.90
C LYS A 364 -26.07 8.27 -8.19
N ASN A 365 -25.54 9.41 -7.75
CA ASN A 365 -26.26 10.43 -6.99
C ASN A 365 -26.77 9.94 -5.62
N ALA A 366 -26.24 8.84 -5.08
CA ALA A 366 -26.53 8.45 -3.70
C ALA A 366 -26.12 9.55 -2.72
N ALA A 367 -26.88 9.71 -1.64
CA ALA A 367 -26.62 10.68 -0.59
C ALA A 367 -26.81 10.05 0.79
N LEU A 368 -25.88 10.33 1.71
CA LEU A 368 -25.90 9.86 3.08
C LEU A 368 -25.58 11.01 4.03
N SER A 369 -26.43 11.23 5.03
CA SER A 369 -26.32 12.33 5.99
C SER A 369 -26.19 11.79 7.41
N PHE A 370 -25.35 12.46 8.21
CA PHE A 370 -25.05 12.13 9.60
C PHE A 370 -25.29 13.33 10.51
N ARG A 371 -25.60 13.05 11.78
CA ARG A 371 -25.58 14.03 12.86
C ARG A 371 -24.21 14.04 13.53
N LEU A 372 -23.54 15.20 13.52
CA LEU A 372 -22.26 15.43 14.19
C LEU A 372 -22.42 16.44 15.31
N ASP A 373 -22.15 16.02 16.55
CA ASP A 373 -22.23 16.90 17.71
C ASP A 373 -20.94 17.69 17.92
N VAL A 374 -21.07 19.01 17.95
CA VAL A 374 -19.96 19.95 18.16
C VAL A 374 -20.07 20.51 19.58
N ALA A 375 -19.12 20.14 20.44
CA ALA A 375 -19.16 20.48 21.86
C ALA A 375 -18.85 21.97 22.15
N ARG A 376 -18.07 22.62 21.29
CA ARG A 376 -17.64 24.02 21.44
C ARG A 376 -17.75 24.74 20.11
N GLU A 377 -18.22 25.98 20.14
CA GLU A 377 -18.17 26.82 18.94
C GLU A 377 -16.72 27.16 18.61
N GLY A 378 -16.36 27.15 17.33
CA GLY A 378 -15.03 27.52 16.91
C GLY A 378 -14.77 27.36 15.42
N TRP A 379 -13.54 27.66 15.04
CA TRP A 379 -12.99 27.31 13.74
C TRP A 379 -12.33 25.93 13.83
N TYR A 380 -12.67 25.07 12.89
CA TYR A 380 -12.14 23.72 12.78
C TYR A 380 -11.60 23.50 11.37
N ASP A 381 -10.42 22.89 11.25
CA ASP A 381 -10.08 22.12 10.06
C ASP A 381 -10.83 20.79 10.15
N VAL A 382 -11.73 20.56 9.19
CA VAL A 382 -12.57 19.36 9.17
C VAL A 382 -11.91 18.35 8.25
N ILE A 383 -11.57 17.18 8.81
CA ILE A 383 -10.81 16.15 8.12
C ILE A 383 -11.67 14.89 8.07
N VAL A 384 -11.79 14.30 6.87
CA VAL A 384 -12.44 13.01 6.68
C VAL A 384 -11.39 11.95 6.39
N TYR A 385 -11.56 10.79 7.01
CA TYR A 385 -10.85 9.57 6.72
C TYR A 385 -11.82 8.63 6.01
N ALA A 386 -11.39 8.06 4.90
CA ALA A 386 -12.19 7.22 4.05
C ALA A 386 -11.38 5.99 3.60
N THR A 387 -12.03 5.13 2.85
CA THR A 387 -11.40 3.96 2.25
C THR A 387 -11.29 4.16 0.75
N LEU A 388 -10.19 3.73 0.16
CA LEU A 388 -10.00 3.61 -1.27
C LEU A 388 -10.23 2.16 -1.67
N ALA A 389 -11.00 1.91 -2.73
CA ALA A 389 -11.23 0.56 -3.23
C ALA A 389 -11.54 0.53 -4.74
N PRO A 390 -11.46 -0.64 -5.39
CA PRO A 390 -11.66 -0.76 -6.84
C PRO A 390 -13.08 -0.47 -7.31
N ASP A 391 -14.04 -0.53 -6.41
CA ASP A 391 -15.47 -0.34 -6.68
C ASP A 391 -16.00 1.02 -6.19
N TYR A 392 -15.10 1.91 -5.75
CA TYR A 392 -15.50 3.16 -5.11
C TYR A 392 -15.57 4.36 -6.05
N GLY A 393 -16.52 5.26 -5.76
CA GLY A 393 -16.83 6.44 -6.54
C GLY A 393 -16.17 7.73 -6.04
N GLN A 394 -16.54 8.84 -6.69
CA GLN A 394 -16.15 10.19 -6.30
C GLN A 394 -17.27 10.84 -5.47
N VAL A 395 -16.90 11.38 -4.32
CA VAL A 395 -17.83 11.89 -3.30
C VAL A 395 -17.60 13.38 -3.04
N GLN A 396 -18.69 14.13 -2.87
CA GLN A 396 -18.67 15.52 -2.40
C GLN A 396 -19.24 15.59 -0.98
N ALA A 397 -18.49 16.18 -0.07
CA ALA A 397 -18.95 16.45 1.30
C ALA A 397 -19.75 17.77 1.38
N MET A 398 -20.69 17.81 2.30
CA MET A 398 -21.50 18.98 2.65
C MET A 398 -21.61 19.08 4.17
N ILE A 399 -21.61 20.30 4.70
CA ILE A 399 -21.88 20.58 6.12
C ILE A 399 -22.99 21.63 6.18
N ALA A 400 -24.05 21.34 6.92
CA ALA A 400 -25.25 22.19 7.02
C ALA A 400 -25.77 22.66 5.64
N GLY A 401 -25.85 21.72 4.68
CA GLY A 401 -26.32 21.98 3.31
C GLY A 401 -25.34 22.74 2.40
N ARG A 402 -24.14 23.11 2.87
CA ARG A 402 -23.12 23.80 2.07
C ARG A 402 -22.02 22.83 1.65
N ARG A 403 -21.63 22.86 0.37
CA ARG A 403 -20.46 22.08 -0.12
C ARG A 403 -19.18 22.55 0.56
N VAL A 404 -18.38 21.61 1.02
CA VAL A 404 -17.09 21.83 1.68
C VAL A 404 -16.01 20.97 1.03
N GLY A 405 -14.79 21.49 0.95
CA GLY A 405 -13.70 20.83 0.25
C GLY A 405 -13.93 20.62 -1.26
N GLN A 406 -12.93 20.03 -1.91
CA GLN A 406 -13.08 19.50 -3.27
C GLN A 406 -13.71 18.09 -3.21
N PRO A 407 -14.40 17.64 -4.26
CA PRO A 407 -14.75 16.23 -4.37
C PRO A 407 -13.51 15.34 -4.33
N PHE A 408 -13.60 14.22 -3.65
CA PHE A 408 -12.49 13.28 -3.53
C PHE A 408 -12.85 11.95 -4.19
N ASP A 409 -11.91 11.44 -4.98
CA ASP A 409 -12.02 10.16 -5.68
C ASP A 409 -11.50 9.04 -4.78
N LEU A 410 -12.40 8.13 -4.39
CA LEU A 410 -12.10 7.01 -3.53
C LEU A 410 -11.72 5.75 -4.30
N TRP A 411 -11.48 5.85 -5.61
CA TRP A 411 -11.03 4.71 -6.38
C TRP A 411 -9.55 4.36 -6.13
N ALA A 412 -9.25 3.06 -6.02
CA ALA A 412 -7.91 2.48 -6.06
C ALA A 412 -7.83 1.30 -7.01
N ASP A 413 -6.69 1.13 -7.70
CA ASP A 413 -6.53 0.05 -8.68
C ASP A 413 -6.31 -1.30 -7.99
N SER A 414 -7.39 -2.09 -7.91
CA SER A 414 -7.38 -3.49 -7.47
C SER A 414 -6.83 -3.73 -6.05
N ILE A 415 -6.83 -2.71 -5.19
CA ILE A 415 -6.47 -2.80 -3.77
C ILE A 415 -7.40 -1.96 -2.90
N VAL A 416 -7.60 -2.40 -1.66
CA VAL A 416 -8.29 -1.66 -0.60
C VAL A 416 -7.26 -0.99 0.31
N LEU A 417 -7.37 0.33 0.51
CA LEU A 417 -6.42 1.13 1.30
C LEU A 417 -7.16 2.19 2.10
N PRO A 418 -6.64 2.66 3.25
CA PRO A 418 -7.10 3.92 3.83
C PRO A 418 -6.77 5.09 2.90
N SER A 419 -7.63 6.10 2.84
CA SER A 419 -7.48 7.28 1.96
C SER A 419 -6.40 8.24 2.41
N GLY A 420 -6.09 8.25 3.69
CA GLY A 420 -5.43 9.36 4.35
C GLY A 420 -6.40 10.48 4.77
N PRO A 421 -5.94 11.54 5.48
CA PRO A 421 -6.75 12.69 5.82
C PRO A 421 -7.14 13.45 4.55
N ILE A 422 -8.43 13.64 4.38
CA ILE A 422 -9.01 14.48 3.33
C ILE A 422 -9.52 15.75 4.02
N SER A 423 -8.75 16.84 3.92
CA SER A 423 -9.22 18.13 4.45
C SER A 423 -10.40 18.64 3.62
N LEU A 424 -11.51 18.92 4.30
CA LEU A 424 -12.68 19.62 3.78
C LEU A 424 -12.53 21.16 3.93
N GLY A 425 -11.35 21.60 4.37
CA GLY A 425 -11.02 22.97 4.66
C GLY A 425 -11.55 23.46 6.00
N ARG A 426 -11.22 24.72 6.29
CA ARG A 426 -11.59 25.40 7.53
C ARG A 426 -13.08 25.75 7.55
N GLN A 427 -13.79 25.29 8.57
CA GLN A 427 -15.22 25.54 8.80
C GLN A 427 -15.44 26.20 10.15
N ARG A 428 -16.38 27.15 10.22
CA ARG A 428 -16.86 27.68 11.50
C ARG A 428 -18.08 26.87 11.92
N LEU A 429 -17.99 26.18 13.05
CA LEU A 429 -19.07 25.35 13.58
C LEU A 429 -19.54 25.94 14.91
N THR A 430 -20.85 26.12 15.07
CA THR A 430 -21.45 26.51 16.35
C THR A 430 -21.54 25.30 17.28
N LYS A 431 -21.67 25.54 18.59
CA LYS A 431 -22.01 24.46 19.53
C LYS A 431 -23.38 23.87 19.17
N GLY A 432 -23.49 22.54 19.14
CA GLY A 432 -24.73 21.82 18.84
C GLY A 432 -24.55 20.77 17.75
N THR A 433 -25.65 20.18 17.30
CA THR A 433 -25.67 19.16 16.26
C THR A 433 -25.65 19.79 14.88
N HIS A 434 -24.70 19.37 14.03
CA HIS A 434 -24.61 19.75 12.63
C HIS A 434 -24.89 18.54 11.74
N GLU A 435 -25.45 18.78 10.57
CA GLU A 435 -25.56 17.76 9.54
C GLU A 435 -24.29 17.74 8.69
N VAL A 436 -23.73 16.54 8.51
CA VAL A 436 -22.63 16.28 7.57
C VAL A 436 -23.13 15.26 6.56
N SER A 437 -23.04 15.59 5.27
CA SER A 437 -23.58 14.75 4.20
C SER A 437 -22.54 14.46 3.13
N PHE A 438 -22.66 13.30 2.50
CA PHE A 438 -21.81 12.83 1.42
C PHE A 438 -22.67 12.46 0.23
N THR A 439 -22.38 13.03 -0.94
CA THR A 439 -23.09 12.74 -2.18
C THR A 439 -22.14 12.16 -3.22
N VAL A 440 -22.51 11.03 -3.83
CA VAL A 440 -21.79 10.46 -4.96
C VAL A 440 -22.03 11.30 -6.21
N ILE A 441 -21.01 11.95 -6.74
CA ILE A 441 -21.13 12.85 -7.89
C ILE A 441 -20.65 12.22 -9.21
N ALA A 442 -19.72 11.26 -9.12
CA ALA A 442 -19.15 10.56 -10.27
C ALA A 442 -18.47 9.26 -9.79
N LYS A 443 -17.79 8.56 -10.69
CA LYS A 443 -16.83 7.51 -10.36
C LYS A 443 -15.66 7.55 -11.33
N HIS A 444 -14.50 7.07 -10.91
CA HIS A 444 -13.38 6.85 -11.82
C HIS A 444 -13.81 5.92 -12.98
N PRO A 445 -13.33 6.11 -14.23
CA PRO A 445 -13.73 5.27 -15.36
C PRO A 445 -13.47 3.77 -15.15
N LEU A 446 -12.43 3.44 -14.38
CA LEU A 446 -12.06 2.05 -14.04
C LEU A 446 -12.74 1.52 -12.77
N ALA A 447 -13.50 2.34 -12.04
CA ALA A 447 -14.23 1.87 -10.87
C ALA A 447 -15.36 0.93 -11.29
N SER A 448 -15.51 -0.21 -10.61
CA SER A 448 -16.57 -1.18 -10.95
C SER A 448 -17.97 -0.76 -10.47
N ALA A 449 -18.06 0.12 -9.46
CA ALA A 449 -19.33 0.60 -8.90
C ALA A 449 -19.24 2.08 -8.43
N PHE A 450 -20.28 2.55 -7.75
CA PHE A 450 -20.40 3.88 -7.14
C PHE A 450 -20.30 3.83 -5.61
N ASN A 451 -19.85 2.70 -5.05
CA ASN A 451 -19.76 2.49 -3.61
C ASN A 451 -18.81 3.51 -2.98
N PHE A 452 -18.85 3.63 -1.66
CA PHE A 452 -17.83 4.38 -0.94
C PHE A 452 -17.71 3.86 0.48
N GLY A 453 -16.60 4.18 1.12
CA GLY A 453 -16.30 3.78 2.49
C GLY A 453 -15.85 4.99 3.28
N LEU A 454 -16.46 5.20 4.44
CA LEU A 454 -16.10 6.26 5.37
C LEU A 454 -15.60 5.61 6.67
N ASP A 455 -14.52 6.15 7.22
CA ASP A 455 -13.88 5.64 8.44
C ASP A 455 -14.20 6.60 9.59
N ALA A 456 -13.54 7.76 9.61
CA ALA A 456 -13.69 8.74 10.68
C ALA A 456 -13.84 10.19 10.18
N ILE A 457 -14.37 11.06 11.02
CA ILE A 457 -14.31 12.51 10.87
C ILE A 457 -13.60 13.12 12.08
N GLU A 458 -12.59 13.97 11.82
CA GLU A 458 -11.87 14.74 12.82
C GLU A 458 -12.20 16.23 12.68
N LEU A 459 -12.58 16.85 13.79
CA LEU A 459 -12.68 18.30 13.95
C LEU A 459 -11.42 18.77 14.69
N ARG A 460 -10.45 19.31 13.96
CA ARG A 460 -9.21 19.84 14.53
C ARG A 460 -9.35 21.34 14.77
N PRO A 461 -9.28 21.84 16.01
CA PRO A 461 -9.38 23.28 16.28
C PRO A 461 -8.29 24.07 15.54
N ASP A 462 -8.71 25.11 14.80
CA ASP A 462 -7.83 26.03 14.09
C ASP A 462 -7.72 27.35 14.87
N GLY A 463 -6.98 27.30 15.99
CA GLY A 463 -6.69 28.43 16.89
C GLY A 463 -6.51 28.01 18.36
N PRO A 464 -5.85 28.84 19.20
CA PRO A 464 -5.76 28.56 20.63
C PRO A 464 -7.16 28.53 21.26
N ALA A 465 -7.42 27.53 22.10
CA ALA A 465 -8.64 27.47 22.90
C ALA A 465 -8.73 28.76 23.73
N GLN A 466 -9.76 29.57 23.45
CA GLN A 466 -10.11 30.71 24.31
C GLN A 466 -10.85 30.22 25.55
#